data_AF-A0A1F9H8F4-F1
#
_entry.id   AF-A0A1F9H8F4-F1
#
_cell.length_a   1.000
_cell.length_b   1.000
_cell.length_c   1.000
_cell.angle_alpha   90.00
_cell.angle_beta   90.00
_cell.angle_gamma   90.00
#
_symmetry.space_group_name_H-M   'P 1'
#
loop_
_entity.id
_entity.type
_entity.pdbx_description
1 polymer ?
#
loop_
_entity_poly.entity_id
_entity_poly.type
_entity_poly.pdbx_seq_one_letter_code
_entity_poly.pdbx_strand_id
1 'polypeptide(L)'
;MRNFKTHSGFTTLGIVIGIAIMAAMGAGIAVMVATNQVTRNQQLYSDQAFYTTHAGFEYALGQIDEGSSSTSMSRDFKGDAITITRTGGKVNVSTTRGNAQADYSITDPNPPSGATCLDVDVSAAVDGNSGASSNQRVEGIVLSRNASCSDSLTITQMIVSWVPNLSERLRRISIDSVLLYNSLTGLGSGSTFDITDKVINDFAAHPLDYLFWNTSVTYHNFTITFVMSDASTKTVNVNFLASDQASCLTVSTTAAALATNFRDINGMTLQNTCTEAIRMTGITTTWTPSTPARTLQTIRVNGSNIYNSSVASGVEATVDLVIPASTTYTVNYFRFSAEMLGRNYTFLWEFADSTTTNTTLDLFSSNQGSCFTLNKSAAVVGGTSNREIQGMTIQNACSADMGLTGLTVSWTGEAGRRTRVIRINAVTRFNGSSSSGTLSDFGTNDVYLQDGSAAQAINYIRFNNAVTLGLTFNLVFSFIDGTTYSDSVTINAMSNSFSYSTTAAQIGGTGDVDLLGVTISNTGSSSITVSTMVVTWTGGGSRRVRNISINGTVVWSGNSTSGATLNITDTAISAAQTFDINYIRFNGDMSTRSFTLRFNFTDGSSVTTASFTPPDAP
;
A
#
# COMPACT_ATOMS: atom_id res chain seq x y z
N MET A 1 101.68 -91.91 -62.06
CA MET A 1 100.48 -92.49 -62.72
C MET A 1 99.23 -92.03 -61.98
N ARG A 2 98.16 -91.73 -62.73
CA ARG A 2 96.80 -91.21 -62.36
C ARG A 2 96.74 -89.69 -62.13
N ASN A 3 96.10 -88.87 -62.98
CA ASN A 3 94.69 -88.75 -63.42
C ASN A 3 93.72 -88.12 -62.39
N PHE A 4 92.87 -87.20 -62.90
CA PHE A 4 91.68 -86.51 -62.35
C PHE A 4 91.91 -85.24 -61.51
N LYS A 5 91.49 -84.03 -61.94
CA LYS A 5 90.15 -83.38 -62.11
C LYS A 5 89.63 -82.72 -60.81
N THR A 6 89.02 -81.52 -60.99
CA THR A 6 88.00 -80.80 -60.18
C THR A 6 88.39 -79.58 -59.30
N HIS A 7 87.52 -78.55 -59.39
CA HIS A 7 87.19 -77.48 -58.42
C HIS A 7 87.85 -76.09 -58.50
N SER A 8 87.03 -75.06 -58.79
CA SER A 8 87.00 -73.78 -58.04
C SER A 8 86.00 -72.73 -58.58
N GLY A 9 85.13 -73.05 -59.55
CA GLY A 9 84.11 -72.10 -60.04
C GLY A 9 83.16 -71.57 -58.95
N PHE A 10 82.89 -72.36 -57.89
CA PHE A 10 82.03 -71.93 -56.77
C PHE A 10 82.72 -71.00 -55.76
N THR A 11 84.03 -71.14 -55.54
CA THR A 11 84.80 -70.23 -54.67
C THR A 11 84.96 -68.84 -55.28
N THR A 12 85.19 -68.76 -56.60
CA THR A 12 85.28 -67.47 -57.30
C THR A 12 83.92 -66.77 -57.36
N LEU A 13 82.84 -67.53 -57.56
CA LEU A 13 81.47 -66.97 -57.53
C LEU A 13 81.09 -66.46 -56.13
N GLY A 14 81.45 -67.18 -55.07
CA GLY A 14 81.23 -66.74 -53.68
C GLY A 14 81.99 -65.45 -53.32
N ILE A 15 83.22 -65.29 -53.81
CA ILE A 15 84.02 -64.07 -53.63
C ILE A 15 83.39 -62.90 -54.41
N VAL A 16 82.96 -63.11 -55.65
CA VAL A 16 82.33 -62.07 -56.47
C VAL A 16 80.99 -61.63 -55.87
N ILE A 17 80.17 -62.56 -55.39
CA ILE A 17 78.91 -62.26 -54.68
C ILE A 17 79.19 -61.54 -53.36
N GLY A 18 80.21 -61.96 -52.59
CA GLY A 18 80.61 -61.29 -51.36
C GLY A 18 81.08 -59.85 -51.57
N ILE A 19 81.88 -59.60 -52.61
CA ILE A 19 82.33 -58.25 -53.00
C ILE A 19 81.14 -57.40 -53.49
N ALA A 20 80.21 -57.98 -54.26
CA ALA A 20 79.01 -57.27 -54.73
C ALA A 20 78.09 -56.86 -53.56
N ILE A 21 77.92 -57.72 -52.55
CA ILE A 21 77.14 -57.40 -51.35
C ILE A 21 77.83 -56.30 -50.54
N MET A 22 79.16 -56.37 -50.34
CA MET A 22 79.87 -55.32 -49.63
C MET A 22 79.84 -53.97 -50.36
N ALA A 23 79.90 -53.97 -51.70
CA ALA A 23 79.76 -52.77 -52.51
C ALA A 23 78.34 -52.18 -52.40
N ALA A 24 77.30 -53.02 -52.42
CA ALA A 24 75.91 -52.58 -52.24
C ALA A 24 75.65 -52.01 -50.83
N MET A 25 76.24 -52.62 -49.79
CA MET A 25 76.18 -52.08 -48.42
C MET A 25 76.96 -50.78 -48.28
N GLY A 26 78.13 -50.66 -48.91
CA GLY A 26 78.91 -49.41 -48.94
C GLY A 26 78.17 -48.27 -49.64
N ALA A 27 77.49 -48.55 -50.75
CA ALA A 27 76.63 -47.58 -51.43
C ALA A 27 75.41 -47.19 -50.57
N GLY A 28 74.78 -48.16 -49.89
CA GLY A 28 73.66 -47.90 -48.98
C GLY A 28 74.05 -47.04 -47.78
N ILE A 29 75.23 -47.26 -47.19
CA ILE A 29 75.78 -46.44 -46.11
C ILE A 29 76.13 -45.03 -46.63
N ALA A 30 76.76 -44.92 -47.81
CA ALA A 30 77.07 -43.61 -48.40
C ALA A 30 75.82 -42.78 -48.69
N VAL A 31 74.75 -43.41 -49.20
CA VAL A 31 73.45 -42.75 -49.42
C VAL A 31 72.80 -42.38 -48.09
N MET A 32 72.78 -43.25 -47.07
CA MET A 32 72.27 -42.89 -45.75
C MET A 32 73.05 -41.75 -45.09
N VAL A 33 74.38 -41.73 -45.22
CA VAL A 33 75.24 -40.64 -44.70
C VAL A 33 74.98 -39.34 -45.46
N ALA A 34 74.84 -39.39 -46.79
CA ALA A 34 74.49 -38.22 -47.60
C ALA A 34 73.10 -37.68 -47.26
N THR A 35 72.09 -38.54 -47.13
CA THR A 35 70.73 -38.14 -46.75
C THR A 35 70.71 -37.55 -45.33
N ASN A 36 71.40 -38.18 -44.37
CA ASN A 36 71.53 -37.63 -43.02
C ASN A 36 72.29 -36.29 -42.99
N GLN A 37 73.30 -36.09 -43.84
CA GLN A 37 73.98 -34.81 -43.98
C GLN A 37 73.08 -33.74 -44.59
N VAL A 38 72.27 -34.07 -45.61
CA VAL A 38 71.30 -33.15 -46.20
C VAL A 38 70.25 -32.74 -45.16
N THR A 39 69.69 -33.69 -44.42
CA THR A 39 68.71 -33.40 -43.35
C THR A 39 69.33 -32.56 -42.23
N ARG A 40 70.57 -32.85 -41.82
CA ARG A 40 71.27 -32.06 -40.79
C ARG A 40 71.59 -30.64 -41.26
N ASN A 41 71.98 -30.47 -42.53
CA ASN A 41 72.20 -29.15 -43.10
C ASN A 41 70.89 -28.35 -43.23
N GLN A 42 69.79 -29.00 -43.57
CA GLN A 42 68.47 -28.36 -43.58
C GLN A 42 68.03 -27.92 -42.17
N GLN A 43 68.27 -28.74 -41.15
CA GLN A 43 68.04 -28.34 -39.75
C GLN A 43 68.92 -27.15 -39.34
N LEU A 44 70.21 -27.17 -39.68
CA LEU A 44 71.11 -26.05 -39.40
C LEU A 44 70.69 -24.75 -40.09
N TYR A 45 70.23 -24.82 -41.35
CA TYR A 45 69.71 -23.64 -42.05
C TYR A 45 68.39 -23.15 -41.44
N SER A 46 67.52 -24.06 -40.97
CA SER A 46 66.30 -23.71 -40.27
C SER A 46 66.59 -23.00 -38.93
N ASP A 47 67.52 -23.52 -38.14
CA ASP A 47 67.90 -22.91 -36.86
C ASP A 47 68.56 -21.54 -37.08
N GLN A 48 69.42 -21.42 -38.09
CA GLN A 48 70.04 -20.14 -38.44
C GLN A 48 69.02 -19.12 -38.94
N ALA A 49 68.07 -19.52 -39.80
CA ALA A 49 66.99 -18.64 -40.23
C ALA A 49 66.16 -18.17 -39.04
N PHE A 50 65.83 -19.06 -38.08
CA PHE A 50 65.14 -18.70 -36.84
C PHE A 50 65.87 -17.60 -36.05
N TYR A 51 67.17 -17.80 -35.76
CA TYR A 51 67.94 -16.82 -34.98
C TYR A 51 68.10 -15.49 -35.71
N THR A 52 68.27 -15.53 -37.03
CA THR A 52 68.38 -14.31 -37.84
C THR A 52 67.05 -13.55 -37.89
N THR A 53 65.91 -14.23 -38.05
CA THR A 53 64.59 -13.58 -37.99
C THR A 53 64.32 -12.99 -36.59
N HIS A 54 64.76 -13.65 -35.52
CA HIS A 54 64.65 -13.12 -34.15
C HIS A 54 65.47 -11.82 -33.97
N ALA A 55 66.72 -11.79 -34.43
CA ALA A 55 67.55 -10.59 -34.41
C ALA A 55 66.95 -9.45 -35.25
N GLY A 56 66.32 -9.78 -36.39
CA GLY A 56 65.55 -8.83 -37.19
C GLY A 56 64.36 -8.23 -36.43
N PHE A 57 63.73 -9.03 -35.56
CA PHE A 57 62.63 -8.60 -34.70
C PHE A 57 63.07 -7.62 -33.62
N GLU A 58 64.16 -7.93 -32.91
CA GLU A 58 64.74 -7.02 -31.90
C GLU A 58 65.17 -5.69 -32.53
N TYR A 59 65.78 -5.74 -33.71
CA TYR A 59 66.15 -4.54 -34.46
C TYR A 59 64.92 -3.70 -34.85
N ALA A 60 63.85 -4.34 -35.33
CA ALA A 60 62.61 -3.66 -35.67
C ALA A 60 61.99 -2.96 -34.45
N LEU A 61 61.98 -3.61 -33.29
CA LEU A 61 61.48 -3.03 -32.04
C LEU A 61 62.35 -1.85 -31.56
N GLY A 62 63.68 -1.96 -31.65
CA GLY A 62 64.59 -0.86 -31.30
C GLY A 62 64.40 0.37 -32.20
N GLN A 63 64.19 0.17 -33.50
CA GLN A 63 63.90 1.28 -34.42
C GLN A 63 62.55 1.95 -34.14
N ILE A 64 61.55 1.19 -33.68
CA ILE A 64 60.25 1.73 -33.27
C ILE A 64 60.40 2.56 -31.98
N ASP A 65 61.19 2.08 -31.01
CA ASP A 65 61.51 2.81 -29.77
C ASP A 65 62.25 4.13 -30.06
N GLU A 66 63.11 4.13 -31.08
CA GLU A 66 63.80 5.33 -31.58
C GLU A 66 62.91 6.24 -32.47
N GLY A 67 61.64 5.90 -32.68
CA GLY A 67 60.65 6.73 -33.40
C GLY A 67 60.63 6.58 -34.93
N SER A 68 61.22 5.53 -35.48
CA SER A 68 61.23 5.28 -36.93
C SER A 68 59.87 4.79 -37.45
N SER A 69 59.37 5.38 -38.56
CA SER A 69 58.05 5.09 -39.15
C SER A 69 58.12 4.36 -40.50
N SER A 70 59.26 3.75 -40.86
CA SER A 70 59.44 3.11 -42.16
C SER A 70 58.56 1.86 -42.31
N THR A 71 57.82 1.78 -43.41
CA THR A 71 56.90 0.66 -43.72
C THR A 71 57.61 -0.58 -44.29
N SER A 72 58.86 -0.44 -44.73
CA SER A 72 59.71 -1.53 -45.20
C SER A 72 61.18 -1.22 -44.92
N MET A 73 61.92 -2.21 -44.42
CA MET A 73 63.36 -2.14 -44.22
C MET A 73 63.99 -3.46 -44.66
N SER A 74 65.20 -3.37 -45.25
CA SER A 74 66.03 -4.53 -45.52
C SER A 74 67.39 -4.35 -44.87
N ARG A 75 67.87 -5.39 -44.19
CA ARG A 75 69.17 -5.42 -43.50
C ARG A 75 69.81 -6.79 -43.65
N ASP A 76 71.11 -6.80 -43.86
CA ASP A 76 71.88 -8.03 -43.82
C ASP A 76 72.39 -8.29 -42.40
N PHE A 77 72.18 -9.52 -41.92
CA PHE A 77 72.74 -9.97 -40.65
C PHE A 77 73.57 -11.23 -40.89
N LYS A 78 74.90 -11.10 -40.72
CA LYS A 78 75.87 -12.17 -40.99
C LYS A 78 75.74 -12.82 -42.38
N GLY A 79 75.34 -12.04 -43.38
CA GLY A 79 75.24 -12.46 -44.79
C GLY A 79 73.87 -13.00 -45.23
N ASP A 80 72.89 -13.06 -44.32
CA ASP A 80 71.51 -13.40 -44.64
C ASP A 80 70.66 -12.12 -44.72
N ALA A 81 69.80 -12.02 -45.74
CA ALA A 81 68.93 -10.87 -45.93
C ALA A 81 67.67 -10.96 -45.05
N ILE A 82 67.48 -9.95 -44.20
CA ILE A 82 66.27 -9.76 -43.40
C ILE A 82 65.36 -8.78 -44.12
N THR A 83 64.09 -9.15 -44.27
CA THR A 83 63.04 -8.25 -44.74
C THR A 83 62.08 -7.95 -43.59
N ILE A 84 61.97 -6.67 -43.23
CA ILE A 84 61.04 -6.18 -42.20
C ILE A 84 59.97 -5.38 -42.92
N THR A 85 58.70 -5.75 -42.75
CA THR A 85 57.58 -5.00 -43.31
C THR A 85 56.57 -4.67 -42.22
N ARG A 86 56.07 -3.44 -42.23
CA ARG A 86 55.00 -3.01 -41.33
C ARG A 86 53.74 -2.77 -42.17
N THR A 87 52.81 -3.72 -42.12
CA THR A 87 51.61 -3.71 -42.95
C THR A 87 50.44 -4.27 -42.17
N GLY A 88 49.29 -3.60 -42.22
CA GLY A 88 48.06 -4.06 -41.55
C GLY A 88 48.13 -4.11 -40.02
N GLY A 89 48.84 -3.16 -39.40
CA GLY A 89 49.00 -3.09 -37.93
C GLY A 89 49.86 -4.22 -37.36
N LYS A 90 50.73 -4.82 -38.19
CA LYS A 90 51.67 -5.86 -37.77
C LYS A 90 53.07 -5.52 -38.25
N VAL A 91 54.06 -5.82 -37.43
CA VAL A 91 55.47 -5.87 -37.83
C VAL A 91 55.78 -7.31 -38.20
N ASN A 92 56.07 -7.55 -39.48
CA ASN A 92 56.48 -8.85 -40.01
C ASN A 92 57.98 -8.84 -40.29
N VAL A 93 58.67 -9.90 -39.88
CA VAL A 93 60.09 -10.10 -40.17
C VAL A 93 60.22 -11.46 -40.85
N SER A 94 60.83 -11.48 -42.03
CA SER A 94 61.12 -12.69 -42.78
C SER A 94 62.60 -12.80 -43.12
N THR A 95 63.12 -14.03 -43.10
CA THR A 95 64.49 -14.34 -43.51
C THR A 95 64.52 -15.66 -44.26
N THR A 96 65.33 -15.74 -45.31
CA THR A 96 65.58 -16.97 -46.07
C THR A 96 67.06 -17.33 -46.02
N ARG A 97 67.37 -18.60 -45.73
CA ARG A 97 68.74 -19.15 -45.79
C ARG A 97 68.74 -20.50 -46.49
N GLY A 98 69.36 -20.56 -47.67
CA GLY A 98 69.24 -21.72 -48.55
C GLY A 98 67.78 -21.96 -48.96
N ASN A 99 67.21 -23.12 -48.60
CA ASN A 99 65.80 -23.45 -48.83
C ASN A 99 64.93 -23.29 -47.56
N ALA A 100 65.50 -22.83 -46.44
CA ALA A 100 64.76 -22.61 -45.20
C ALA A 100 64.26 -21.16 -45.13
N GLN A 101 63.02 -20.98 -44.68
CA GLN A 101 62.37 -19.67 -44.47
C GLN A 101 61.80 -19.61 -43.05
N ALA A 102 62.00 -18.47 -42.38
CA ALA A 102 61.42 -18.21 -41.07
C ALA A 102 60.74 -16.84 -41.06
N ASP A 103 59.45 -16.83 -40.71
CA ASP A 103 58.59 -15.64 -40.69
C ASP A 103 58.00 -15.45 -39.28
N TYR A 104 58.18 -14.25 -38.70
CA TYR A 104 57.56 -13.84 -37.44
C TYR A 104 56.72 -12.59 -37.61
N SER A 105 55.66 -12.48 -36.83
CA SER A 105 54.84 -11.27 -36.78
C SER A 105 54.42 -10.95 -35.35
N ILE A 106 54.43 -9.65 -35.00
CA ILE A 106 53.73 -9.11 -33.82
C ILE A 106 52.69 -8.11 -34.32
N THR A 107 51.53 -8.13 -33.69
CA THR A 107 50.51 -7.12 -33.92
C THR A 107 50.81 -5.92 -33.04
N ASP A 108 50.74 -4.73 -33.61
CA ASP A 108 50.79 -3.48 -32.85
C ASP A 108 49.67 -3.51 -31.79
N PRO A 109 49.91 -3.04 -30.57
CA PRO A 109 48.82 -2.85 -29.62
C PRO A 109 47.82 -1.88 -30.23
N ASN A 110 46.54 -2.26 -30.29
CA ASN A 110 45.48 -1.32 -30.67
C ASN A 110 45.52 -0.15 -29.68
N PRO A 111 45.56 1.11 -30.15
CA PRO A 111 45.46 2.25 -29.25
C PRO A 111 44.17 2.13 -28.44
N PRO A 112 44.19 2.46 -27.14
CA PRO A 112 42.98 2.48 -26.33
C PRO A 112 41.96 3.41 -26.98
N SER A 113 40.69 2.99 -27.00
CA SER A 113 39.64 3.82 -27.60
C SER A 113 39.45 5.10 -26.80
N GLY A 114 39.00 6.16 -27.47
CA GLY A 114 38.77 7.46 -26.84
C GLY A 114 37.87 7.38 -25.61
N ALA A 115 36.87 6.49 -25.62
CA ALA A 115 35.99 6.24 -24.49
C ALA A 115 36.70 5.69 -23.25
N THR A 116 37.69 4.81 -23.43
CA THR A 116 38.51 4.29 -22.31
C THR A 116 39.48 5.33 -21.78
N CYS A 117 39.82 6.31 -22.60
CA CYS A 117 40.72 7.40 -22.26
C CYS A 117 40.02 8.60 -21.62
N LEU A 118 38.69 8.70 -21.67
CA LEU A 118 37.94 9.76 -20.99
C LEU A 118 37.47 9.31 -19.61
N ASP A 119 37.92 10.03 -18.58
CA ASP A 119 37.41 9.95 -17.23
C ASP A 119 36.46 11.13 -16.98
N VAL A 120 35.27 10.83 -16.44
CA VAL A 120 34.21 11.79 -16.19
C VAL A 120 33.79 11.67 -14.73
N ASP A 121 34.04 12.71 -13.95
CA ASP A 121 33.62 12.82 -12.56
C ASP A 121 32.32 13.60 -12.47
N VAL A 122 31.30 12.97 -11.88
CA VAL A 122 29.96 13.53 -11.66
C VAL A 122 29.64 13.69 -10.18
N SER A 123 30.59 13.42 -9.28
CA SER A 123 30.34 13.40 -7.83
C SER A 123 29.98 14.78 -7.24
N ALA A 124 30.44 15.86 -7.89
CA ALA A 124 30.12 17.24 -7.54
C ALA A 124 28.97 17.82 -8.39
N ALA A 125 28.27 16.96 -9.16
CA ALA A 125 27.21 17.43 -10.03
C ALA A 125 26.03 17.97 -9.21
N VAL A 126 25.53 19.13 -9.61
CA VAL A 126 24.41 19.81 -8.93
C VAL A 126 23.48 20.46 -9.93
N ASP A 127 22.22 20.59 -9.53
CA ASP A 127 21.25 21.50 -10.16
C ASP A 127 21.70 22.95 -9.86
N GLY A 128 22.46 23.56 -10.77
CA GLY A 128 23.15 24.83 -10.54
C GLY A 128 22.26 26.07 -10.70
N ASN A 129 22.53 27.14 -9.91
CA ASN A 129 21.79 28.41 -9.91
C ASN A 129 22.66 29.70 -10.04
N SER A 130 23.98 29.61 -10.20
CA SER A 130 24.89 30.75 -10.41
C SER A 130 24.64 31.52 -11.74
N GLY A 131 23.59 32.35 -11.78
CA GLY A 131 23.37 33.39 -12.80
C GLY A 131 22.17 33.20 -13.73
N ALA A 132 21.36 32.16 -13.54
CA ALA A 132 20.07 32.00 -14.23
C ALA A 132 18.92 32.38 -13.28
N SER A 133 17.79 32.85 -13.82
CA SER A 133 16.60 33.18 -13.03
C SER A 133 15.81 31.95 -12.54
N SER A 134 16.28 30.74 -12.84
CA SER A 134 15.68 29.46 -12.43
C SER A 134 16.69 28.29 -12.57
N ASN A 135 16.41 27.17 -11.90
CA ASN A 135 17.23 25.93 -11.86
C ASN A 135 17.24 25.18 -13.21
N GLN A 136 17.73 25.83 -14.27
CA GLN A 136 17.67 25.37 -15.66
C GLN A 136 18.95 24.67 -16.13
N ARG A 137 19.84 24.28 -15.21
CA ARG A 137 21.15 23.78 -15.59
C ARG A 137 21.74 22.79 -14.61
N VAL A 138 22.63 21.96 -15.15
CA VAL A 138 23.46 21.01 -14.41
C VAL A 138 24.91 21.45 -14.55
N GLU A 139 25.62 21.48 -13.43
CA GLU A 139 27.02 21.92 -13.32
C GLU A 139 27.82 20.96 -12.44
N GLY A 140 29.14 21.15 -12.33
CA GLY A 140 29.99 20.38 -11.42
C GLY A 140 30.44 19.03 -11.96
N ILE A 141 30.33 18.82 -13.28
CA ILE A 141 30.87 17.66 -13.98
C ILE A 141 32.28 18.01 -14.47
N VAL A 142 33.24 17.11 -14.28
CA VAL A 142 34.64 17.31 -14.68
C VAL A 142 35.07 16.23 -15.64
N LEU A 143 35.72 16.63 -16.73
CA LEU A 143 36.29 15.75 -17.73
C LEU A 143 37.82 15.73 -17.57
N SER A 144 38.43 14.56 -17.73
CA SER A 144 39.89 14.44 -17.74
C SER A 144 40.33 13.31 -18.66
N ARG A 145 41.55 13.42 -19.20
CA ARG A 145 42.17 12.34 -19.95
C ARG A 145 42.86 11.38 -18.99
N ASN A 146 42.59 10.09 -19.15
CA ASN A 146 43.26 9.04 -18.42
C ASN A 146 44.76 9.04 -18.73
N ALA A 147 45.60 9.00 -17.69
CA ALA A 147 47.05 9.02 -17.82
C ALA A 147 47.63 7.84 -18.63
N SER A 148 46.84 6.77 -18.84
CA SER A 148 47.22 5.60 -19.64
C SER A 148 47.15 5.84 -21.16
N CYS A 149 46.66 7.02 -21.60
CA CYS A 149 46.50 7.35 -23.01
C CYS A 149 47.46 8.48 -23.42
N SER A 150 48.30 8.23 -24.44
CA SER A 150 49.30 9.17 -24.95
C SER A 150 48.69 10.27 -25.83
N ASP A 151 47.64 9.94 -26.57
CA ASP A 151 47.11 10.78 -27.64
C ASP A 151 46.04 11.74 -27.12
N SER A 152 45.89 12.89 -27.78
CA SER A 152 44.81 13.83 -27.47
C SER A 152 43.45 13.21 -27.78
N LEU A 153 42.46 13.51 -26.96
CA LEU A 153 41.07 13.08 -27.16
C LEU A 153 40.27 14.19 -27.80
N THR A 154 39.40 13.83 -28.74
CA THR A 154 38.45 14.77 -29.35
C THR A 154 37.04 14.26 -29.16
N ILE A 155 36.22 15.02 -28.43
CA ILE A 155 34.78 14.80 -28.32
C ILE A 155 34.11 15.55 -29.47
N THR A 156 33.38 14.82 -30.31
CA THR A 156 32.74 15.37 -31.52
C THR A 156 31.24 15.52 -31.33
N GLN A 157 30.61 14.59 -30.61
CA GLN A 157 29.16 14.60 -30.39
C GLN A 157 28.79 14.30 -28.95
N MET A 158 27.58 14.69 -28.57
CA MET A 158 27.00 14.36 -27.29
C MET A 158 25.56 13.86 -27.45
N ILE A 159 25.14 13.03 -26.51
CA ILE A 159 23.75 12.63 -26.30
C ILE A 159 23.44 12.91 -24.84
N VAL A 160 22.40 13.70 -24.58
CA VAL A 160 21.94 13.99 -23.22
C VAL A 160 20.49 13.60 -23.13
N SER A 161 20.19 12.61 -22.29
CA SER A 161 18.81 12.24 -21.93
C SER A 161 18.55 12.58 -20.47
N TRP A 162 17.32 12.99 -20.19
CA TRP A 162 16.81 13.21 -18.85
C TRP A 162 15.44 12.56 -18.67
N VAL A 163 15.17 12.12 -17.44
CA VAL A 163 13.90 11.54 -17.00
C VAL A 163 13.50 12.22 -15.68
N PRO A 164 12.24 12.63 -15.50
CA PRO A 164 11.14 12.58 -16.47
C PRO A 164 11.34 13.57 -17.65
N ASN A 165 10.61 13.43 -18.76
CA ASN A 165 10.69 14.39 -19.87
C ASN A 165 9.40 15.19 -19.94
N LEU A 166 9.41 16.44 -19.45
CA LEU A 166 8.25 17.34 -19.41
C LEU A 166 8.31 18.40 -20.50
N SER A 167 8.89 18.06 -21.66
CA SER A 167 9.11 18.96 -22.80
C SER A 167 10.17 20.03 -22.58
N GLU A 168 11.08 19.82 -21.62
CA GLU A 168 12.31 20.60 -21.54
C GLU A 168 13.13 20.41 -22.83
N ARG A 169 13.99 21.38 -23.14
CA ARG A 169 14.86 21.36 -24.31
C ARG A 169 16.26 21.84 -23.96
N LEU A 170 17.27 21.02 -24.25
CA LEU A 170 18.67 21.37 -24.04
C LEU A 170 19.09 22.43 -25.06
N ARG A 171 19.56 23.58 -24.59
CA ARG A 171 19.87 24.74 -25.43
C ARG A 171 21.34 25.06 -25.53
N ARG A 172 22.11 24.89 -24.44
CA ARG A 172 23.52 25.30 -24.42
C ARG A 172 24.38 24.32 -23.64
N ILE A 173 25.63 24.17 -24.09
CA ILE A 173 26.67 23.40 -23.41
C ILE A 173 27.97 24.20 -23.44
N SER A 174 28.63 24.30 -22.28
CA SER A 174 29.94 24.91 -22.15
C SER A 174 30.91 23.96 -21.47
N ILE A 175 32.14 23.92 -21.99
CA ILE A 175 33.28 23.20 -21.39
C ILE A 175 34.49 24.14 -21.44
N ASP A 176 35.23 24.27 -20.35
CA ASP A 176 36.36 25.21 -20.19
C ASP A 176 36.01 26.66 -20.53
N SER A 177 34.81 27.11 -20.14
CA SER A 177 34.25 28.42 -20.48
C SER A 177 34.09 28.67 -21.99
N VAL A 178 34.14 27.61 -22.81
CA VAL A 178 33.88 27.66 -24.26
C VAL A 178 32.50 27.09 -24.55
N LEU A 179 31.65 27.89 -25.19
CA LEU A 179 30.33 27.47 -25.63
C LEU A 179 30.44 26.54 -26.84
N LEU A 180 30.25 25.24 -26.63
CA LEU A 180 30.39 24.22 -27.67
C LEU A 180 29.09 23.93 -28.43
N TYR A 181 27.95 24.19 -27.79
CA TYR A 181 26.64 24.03 -28.37
C TYR A 181 25.72 25.19 -27.97
N ASN A 182 24.98 25.75 -28.94
CA ASN A 182 24.02 26.82 -28.71
C ASN A 182 22.88 26.77 -29.74
N SER A 183 21.66 26.55 -29.26
CA SER A 183 20.46 26.51 -30.09
C SER A 183 19.28 27.20 -29.43
N LEU A 184 18.58 28.04 -30.19
CA LEU A 184 17.37 28.74 -29.73
C LEU A 184 16.18 27.80 -29.55
N THR A 185 16.04 26.80 -30.42
CA THR A 185 14.95 25.81 -30.37
C THR A 185 15.26 24.70 -29.37
N GLY A 186 16.53 24.35 -29.18
CA GLY A 186 16.98 23.30 -28.26
C GLY A 186 16.58 21.88 -28.68
N LEU A 187 17.19 20.89 -28.04
CA LEU A 187 17.05 19.47 -28.36
C LEU A 187 16.16 18.77 -27.33
N GLY A 188 15.41 17.76 -27.77
CA GLY A 188 14.66 16.90 -26.85
C GLY A 188 15.57 15.87 -26.17
N SER A 189 15.09 15.30 -25.06
CA SER A 189 15.78 14.25 -24.30
C SER A 189 16.22 13.10 -25.22
N GLY A 190 17.50 12.72 -25.15
CA GLY A 190 18.08 11.60 -25.88
C GLY A 190 18.44 11.88 -27.34
N SER A 191 18.33 13.13 -27.81
CA SER A 191 18.75 13.49 -29.16
C SER A 191 20.28 13.45 -29.29
N THR A 192 20.80 12.90 -30.38
CA THR A 192 22.21 13.04 -30.76
C THR A 192 22.43 14.37 -31.47
N PHE A 193 23.51 15.06 -31.11
CA PHE A 193 23.87 16.33 -31.73
C PHE A 193 25.39 16.52 -31.77
N ASP A 194 25.81 17.22 -32.81
CA ASP A 194 27.18 17.65 -32.99
C ASP A 194 27.50 18.82 -32.06
N ILE A 195 28.69 18.80 -31.47
CA ILE A 195 29.22 19.93 -30.72
C ILE A 195 30.40 20.52 -31.50
N THR A 196 30.80 21.74 -31.18
CA THR A 196 32.13 22.19 -31.60
C THR A 196 33.16 21.27 -30.96
N ASP A 197 33.95 20.58 -31.80
CA ASP A 197 34.92 19.56 -31.37
C ASP A 197 35.74 20.03 -30.15
N LYS A 198 35.66 19.26 -29.07
CA LYS A 198 36.43 19.53 -27.85
C LYS A 198 37.66 18.64 -27.79
N VAL A 199 38.82 19.25 -28.00
CA VAL A 199 40.12 18.59 -27.81
C VAL A 199 40.56 18.69 -26.35
N ILE A 200 40.92 17.54 -25.77
CA ILE A 200 41.57 17.38 -24.47
C ILE A 200 42.97 16.81 -24.75
N ASN A 201 43.99 17.67 -24.68
CA ASN A 201 45.37 17.34 -25.04
C ASN A 201 46.33 17.27 -23.85
N ASP A 202 45.85 17.54 -22.64
CA ASP A 202 46.60 17.44 -21.40
C ASP A 202 45.90 16.50 -20.40
N PHE A 203 46.38 16.44 -19.16
CA PHE A 203 45.83 15.62 -18.08
C PHE A 203 45.14 16.47 -17.00
N ALA A 204 44.91 17.76 -17.27
CA ALA A 204 44.24 18.65 -16.34
C ALA A 204 42.73 18.33 -16.27
N ALA A 205 42.11 18.85 -15.22
CA ALA A 205 40.67 18.84 -15.08
C ALA A 205 40.04 19.88 -16.02
N HIS A 206 39.12 19.44 -16.85
CA HIS A 206 38.34 20.26 -17.78
C HIS A 206 36.88 20.33 -17.29
N PRO A 207 36.44 21.43 -16.65
CA PRO A 207 35.06 21.55 -16.20
C PRO A 207 34.08 21.59 -17.37
N LEU A 208 33.03 20.78 -17.29
CA LEU A 208 31.78 21.04 -18.00
C LEU A 208 31.05 22.11 -17.20
N ASP A 209 31.15 23.36 -17.65
CA ASP A 209 30.65 24.51 -16.89
C ASP A 209 29.14 24.41 -16.68
N TYR A 210 28.40 24.10 -17.74
CA TYR A 210 26.97 23.83 -17.66
C TYR A 210 26.42 23.01 -18.84
N LEU A 211 25.38 22.24 -18.53
CA LEU A 211 24.32 21.87 -19.48
C LEU A 211 23.11 22.76 -19.16
N PHE A 212 22.53 23.45 -20.15
CA PHE A 212 21.47 24.44 -19.90
C PHE A 212 20.22 24.19 -20.74
N TRP A 213 19.05 24.18 -20.08
CA TRP A 213 17.73 23.95 -20.66
C TRP A 213 16.90 25.23 -20.78
N ASN A 214 15.82 25.16 -21.54
CA ASN A 214 14.84 26.23 -21.66
C ASN A 214 13.94 26.41 -20.43
N THR A 215 13.80 25.38 -19.60
CA THR A 215 12.95 25.31 -18.40
C THR A 215 13.71 24.63 -17.26
N SER A 216 13.14 24.69 -16.05
CA SER A 216 13.75 24.07 -14.87
C SER A 216 13.94 22.58 -15.08
N VAL A 217 15.10 22.06 -14.67
CA VAL A 217 15.42 20.62 -14.70
C VAL A 217 15.74 20.08 -13.31
N THR A 218 15.32 20.79 -12.26
CA THR A 218 15.43 20.28 -10.88
C THR A 218 14.78 18.92 -10.78
N TYR A 219 15.41 18.00 -10.04
CA TYR A 219 14.89 16.64 -9.80
C TYR A 219 14.69 15.83 -11.09
N HIS A 220 15.70 15.86 -11.96
CA HIS A 220 15.81 14.99 -13.12
C HIS A 220 17.01 14.06 -12.97
N ASN A 221 16.92 12.85 -13.47
CA ASN A 221 18.11 12.02 -13.66
C ASN A 221 18.60 12.19 -15.09
N PHE A 222 19.90 12.38 -15.26
CA PHE A 222 20.53 12.61 -16.55
C PHE A 222 21.43 11.45 -16.93
N THR A 223 21.40 11.05 -18.19
CA THR A 223 22.40 10.18 -18.81
C THR A 223 23.09 11.00 -19.89
N ILE A 224 24.40 11.15 -19.74
CA ILE A 224 25.24 11.94 -20.65
C ILE A 224 26.18 10.97 -21.35
N THR A 225 26.11 10.93 -22.68
CA THR A 225 27.01 10.15 -23.52
C THR A 225 27.87 11.08 -24.35
N PHE A 226 29.19 10.91 -24.23
CA PHE A 226 30.19 11.58 -25.04
C PHE A 226 30.60 10.66 -26.18
N VAL A 227 30.61 11.17 -27.40
CA VAL A 227 31.04 10.45 -28.61
C VAL A 227 32.36 11.03 -29.07
N MET A 228 33.33 10.16 -29.28
CA MET A 228 34.69 10.51 -29.65
C MET A 228 34.89 10.51 -31.16
N SER A 229 35.98 11.12 -31.64
CA SER A 229 36.37 11.11 -33.06
C SER A 229 36.63 9.70 -33.62
N ASP A 230 36.96 8.72 -32.78
CA ASP A 230 37.11 7.30 -33.14
C ASP A 230 35.78 6.52 -33.08
N ALA A 231 34.65 7.22 -32.92
CA ALA A 231 33.29 6.69 -32.75
C ALA A 231 33.05 5.89 -31.47
N SER A 232 34.02 5.80 -30.56
CA SER A 232 33.79 5.21 -29.23
C SER A 232 32.96 6.14 -28.34
N THR A 233 32.22 5.57 -27.38
CA THR A 233 31.31 6.32 -26.51
C THR A 233 31.57 6.09 -25.03
N LYS A 234 31.48 7.15 -24.23
CA LYS A 234 31.54 7.12 -22.76
C LYS A 234 30.22 7.65 -22.20
N THR A 235 29.55 6.86 -21.36
CA THR A 235 28.27 7.24 -20.75
C THR A 235 28.41 7.37 -19.24
N VAL A 236 27.85 8.44 -18.67
CA VAL A 236 27.74 8.66 -17.23
C VAL A 236 26.30 9.01 -16.85
N ASN A 237 25.93 8.69 -15.61
CA ASN A 237 24.63 9.04 -15.04
C ASN A 237 24.81 10.06 -13.92
N VAL A 238 23.97 11.10 -13.93
CA VAL A 238 23.84 12.10 -12.88
C VAL A 238 22.46 11.93 -12.28
N ASN A 239 22.38 11.35 -11.08
CA ASN A 239 21.11 11.01 -10.46
C ASN A 239 20.82 11.96 -9.29
N PHE A 240 19.74 12.74 -9.40
CA PHE A 240 19.19 13.56 -8.31
C PHE A 240 17.96 12.93 -7.66
N LEU A 241 17.38 11.94 -8.31
CA LEU A 241 16.30 11.08 -7.83
C LEU A 241 16.79 9.65 -7.64
N ALA A 242 16.18 8.93 -6.70
CA ALA A 242 16.42 7.50 -6.54
C ALA A 242 16.10 6.73 -7.85
N SER A 243 16.82 5.64 -8.10
CA SER A 243 16.66 4.83 -9.31
C SER A 243 15.43 3.91 -9.31
N ASP A 244 14.93 3.56 -8.11
CA ASP A 244 13.66 2.86 -7.89
C ASP A 244 12.90 3.60 -6.78
N GLN A 245 12.15 4.61 -7.18
CA GLN A 245 11.47 5.53 -6.27
C GLN A 245 10.32 4.86 -5.52
N ALA A 246 9.65 3.88 -6.13
CA ALA A 246 8.61 3.11 -5.48
C ALA A 246 9.13 2.32 -4.27
N SER A 247 10.33 1.73 -4.38
CA SER A 247 10.97 1.01 -3.28
C SER A 247 11.34 1.92 -2.09
N CYS A 248 11.52 3.21 -2.34
CA CYS A 248 11.86 4.22 -1.35
C CYS A 248 10.66 4.75 -0.55
N LEU A 249 9.43 4.59 -1.04
CA LEU A 249 8.25 5.12 -0.37
C LEU A 249 7.69 4.11 0.65
N THR A 250 7.69 4.50 1.92
CA THR A 250 6.92 3.83 2.97
C THR A 250 5.70 4.68 3.32
N VAL A 251 4.50 4.10 3.24
CA VAL A 251 3.25 4.77 3.60
C VAL A 251 2.70 4.18 4.90
N SER A 252 2.46 5.01 5.91
CA SER A 252 1.76 4.60 7.12
C SER A 252 0.31 5.05 7.10
N THR A 253 -0.59 4.10 7.34
CA THR A 253 -2.05 4.28 7.45
C THR A 253 -2.56 4.12 8.88
N THR A 254 -1.68 3.93 9.86
CA THR A 254 -2.06 3.56 11.25
C THR A 254 -2.94 4.60 11.94
N ALA A 255 -2.73 5.89 11.65
CA ALA A 255 -3.55 6.98 12.19
C ALA A 255 -4.60 7.49 11.19
N ALA A 256 -4.80 6.77 10.08
CA ALA A 256 -5.69 7.22 9.03
C ALA A 256 -7.16 7.07 9.46
N ALA A 257 -7.94 8.13 9.27
CA ALA A 257 -9.36 8.15 9.62
C ALA A 257 -10.16 9.09 8.72
N LEU A 258 -11.48 8.88 8.69
CA LEU A 258 -12.41 9.82 8.08
C LEU A 258 -12.59 11.07 8.95
N ALA A 259 -12.55 12.24 8.32
CA ALA A 259 -12.71 13.55 8.94
C ALA A 259 -13.67 14.45 8.13
N THR A 260 -13.98 15.63 8.69
CA THR A 260 -14.76 16.69 8.02
C THR A 260 -16.09 16.18 7.43
N ASN A 261 -17.02 15.72 8.28
CA ASN A 261 -18.28 15.08 7.85
C ASN A 261 -18.04 13.88 6.92
N PHE A 262 -17.01 13.09 7.23
CA PHE A 262 -16.62 11.88 6.51
C PHE A 262 -16.24 12.12 5.03
N ARG A 263 -15.79 13.32 4.69
CA ARG A 263 -15.39 13.70 3.33
C ARG A 263 -13.89 13.71 3.10
N ASP A 264 -13.12 13.71 4.17
CA ASP A 264 -11.67 13.77 4.10
C ASP A 264 -11.07 12.50 4.71
N ILE A 265 -10.00 11.96 4.11
CA ILE A 265 -9.12 10.96 4.75
C ILE A 265 -7.87 11.67 5.21
N ASN A 266 -7.61 11.66 6.52
CA ASN A 266 -6.47 12.34 7.13
C ASN A 266 -5.60 11.34 7.90
N GLY A 267 -4.39 11.74 8.30
CA GLY A 267 -3.58 10.96 9.24
C GLY A 267 -2.62 9.95 8.61
N MET A 268 -2.54 9.90 7.28
CA MET A 268 -1.50 9.13 6.58
C MET A 268 -0.16 9.88 6.60
N THR A 269 0.94 9.13 6.53
CA THR A 269 2.28 9.69 6.33
C THR A 269 3.01 9.02 5.18
N LEU A 270 3.83 9.79 4.47
CA LEU A 270 4.64 9.39 3.33
C LEU A 270 6.11 9.58 3.72
N GLN A 271 6.86 8.49 3.85
CA GLN A 271 8.28 8.54 4.21
C GLN A 271 9.13 8.11 3.03
N ASN A 272 10.08 8.96 2.64
CA ASN A 272 11.17 8.58 1.75
C ASN A 272 12.30 7.98 2.58
N THR A 273 12.61 6.70 2.37
CA THR A 273 13.65 5.95 3.08
C THR A 273 15.02 6.01 2.39
N CYS A 274 15.09 6.54 1.17
CA CYS A 274 16.31 6.65 0.38
C CYS A 274 17.13 7.92 0.69
N THR A 275 18.38 7.91 0.25
CA THR A 275 19.36 9.00 0.39
C THR A 275 19.21 10.08 -0.69
N GLU A 276 18.46 9.78 -1.74
CA GLU A 276 18.06 10.68 -2.82
C GLU A 276 16.59 11.07 -2.67
N ALA A 277 16.17 12.14 -3.34
CA ALA A 277 14.76 12.51 -3.37
C ALA A 277 13.94 11.53 -4.22
N ILE A 278 12.63 11.51 -3.98
CA ILE A 278 11.65 10.84 -4.85
C ILE A 278 10.62 11.87 -5.33
N ARG A 279 10.08 11.65 -6.53
CA ARG A 279 9.12 12.52 -7.20
C ARG A 279 7.91 11.70 -7.65
N MET A 280 6.78 11.93 -7.02
CA MET A 280 5.48 11.42 -7.46
C MET A 280 4.91 12.28 -8.58
N THR A 281 4.41 11.61 -9.61
CA THR A 281 3.76 12.21 -10.79
C THR A 281 2.27 11.91 -10.83
N GLY A 282 1.81 10.86 -10.15
CA GLY A 282 0.41 10.45 -10.15
C GLY A 282 0.01 9.78 -8.85
N ILE A 283 -1.25 9.97 -8.47
CA ILE A 283 -1.90 9.19 -7.40
C ILE A 283 -3.24 8.71 -7.93
N THR A 284 -3.36 7.41 -8.15
CA THR A 284 -4.63 6.78 -8.50
C THR A 284 -5.29 6.24 -7.23
N THR A 285 -6.41 6.87 -6.83
CA THR A 285 -7.18 6.44 -5.65
C THR A 285 -8.42 5.66 -6.09
N THR A 286 -8.56 4.43 -5.62
CA THR A 286 -9.74 3.60 -5.82
C THR A 286 -10.45 3.39 -4.49
N TRP A 287 -11.77 3.43 -4.48
CA TRP A 287 -12.57 3.10 -3.30
C TRP A 287 -13.71 2.14 -3.62
N THR A 288 -14.06 1.31 -2.65
CA THR A 288 -15.17 0.35 -2.71
C THR A 288 -16.05 0.51 -1.48
N PRO A 289 -17.39 0.58 -1.63
CA PRO A 289 -18.17 0.53 -2.87
C PRO A 289 -18.05 1.82 -3.72
N SER A 290 -18.18 1.68 -5.05
CA SER A 290 -18.10 2.80 -6.00
C SER A 290 -19.38 3.63 -6.11
N THR A 291 -20.49 3.10 -5.58
CA THR A 291 -21.81 3.75 -5.53
C THR A 291 -22.16 4.20 -4.11
N PRO A 292 -22.84 5.35 -3.94
CA PRO A 292 -23.09 6.39 -4.95
C PRO A 292 -21.80 6.99 -5.51
N ALA A 293 -21.88 7.59 -6.71
CA ALA A 293 -20.74 8.20 -7.38
C ALA A 293 -20.16 9.35 -6.54
N ARG A 294 -18.84 9.37 -6.47
CA ARG A 294 -18.02 10.35 -5.75
C ARG A 294 -16.82 10.70 -6.62
N THR A 295 -16.14 11.79 -6.28
CA THR A 295 -14.89 12.19 -6.93
C THR A 295 -13.89 12.65 -5.89
N LEU A 296 -12.61 12.37 -6.12
CA LEU A 296 -11.50 12.97 -5.38
C LEU A 296 -11.27 14.38 -5.93
N GLN A 297 -11.26 15.38 -5.05
CA GLN A 297 -11.20 16.79 -5.43
C GLN A 297 -9.86 17.44 -5.09
N THR A 298 -9.32 17.13 -3.92
CA THR A 298 -8.10 17.79 -3.45
C THR A 298 -7.23 16.79 -2.72
N ILE A 299 -5.93 16.83 -2.99
CA ILE A 299 -4.91 16.12 -2.22
C ILE A 299 -4.01 17.19 -1.61
N ARG A 300 -3.91 17.21 -0.29
CA ARG A 300 -3.05 18.14 0.44
C ARG A 300 -1.99 17.37 1.22
N VAL A 301 -0.73 17.68 0.96
CA VAL A 301 0.44 17.05 1.58
C VAL A 301 1.37 18.13 2.12
N ASN A 302 1.82 17.95 3.36
CA ASN A 302 2.73 18.83 4.07
C ASN A 302 2.37 20.33 3.99
N GLY A 303 1.07 20.63 4.08
CA GLY A 303 0.55 22.00 4.05
C GLY A 303 0.31 22.58 2.66
N SER A 304 0.61 21.89 1.57
CA SER A 304 0.39 22.35 0.19
C SER A 304 -0.62 21.48 -0.57
N ASN A 305 -1.47 22.09 -1.41
CA ASN A 305 -2.36 21.35 -2.29
C ASN A 305 -1.55 20.87 -3.51
N ILE A 306 -1.31 19.56 -3.61
CA ILE A 306 -0.59 18.95 -4.74
C ILE A 306 -1.54 18.56 -5.89
N TYR A 307 -2.83 18.50 -5.59
CA TYR A 307 -3.90 18.27 -6.56
C TYR A 307 -5.12 19.12 -6.20
N ASN A 308 -5.75 19.75 -7.20
CA ASN A 308 -6.94 20.58 -7.00
C ASN A 308 -7.84 20.57 -8.25
N SER A 309 -8.48 19.43 -8.53
CA SER A 309 -9.39 19.24 -9.66
C SER A 309 -10.50 18.26 -9.26
N SER A 310 -11.00 17.39 -10.14
CA SER A 310 -11.98 16.36 -9.79
C SER A 310 -11.80 15.12 -10.67
N VAL A 311 -11.50 13.98 -10.05
CA VAL A 311 -11.37 12.68 -10.72
C VAL A 311 -12.23 11.61 -10.07
N ALA A 312 -12.70 10.65 -10.88
CA ALA A 312 -13.47 9.50 -10.40
C ALA A 312 -12.57 8.44 -9.75
N SER A 313 -13.19 7.46 -9.07
CA SER A 313 -12.50 6.29 -8.51
C SER A 313 -11.69 5.56 -9.58
N GLY A 314 -10.42 5.27 -9.31
CA GLY A 314 -9.54 4.57 -10.24
C GLY A 314 -9.03 5.39 -11.43
N VAL A 315 -9.24 6.71 -11.41
CA VAL A 315 -8.64 7.64 -12.38
C VAL A 315 -7.48 8.38 -11.72
N GLU A 316 -6.36 8.51 -12.44
CA GLU A 316 -5.16 9.18 -11.96
C GLU A 316 -5.42 10.66 -11.63
N ALA A 317 -5.05 11.06 -10.42
CA ALA A 317 -4.81 12.45 -10.08
C ALA A 317 -3.35 12.78 -10.38
N THR A 318 -3.08 13.46 -11.51
CA THR A 318 -1.73 13.92 -11.85
C THR A 318 -1.27 14.96 -10.82
N VAL A 319 -0.12 14.70 -10.21
CA VAL A 319 0.50 15.53 -9.16
C VAL A 319 1.94 15.84 -9.53
N ASP A 320 2.53 16.81 -8.82
CA ASP A 320 3.97 16.99 -8.80
C ASP A 320 4.41 17.17 -7.34
N LEU A 321 4.81 16.06 -6.72
CA LEU A 321 5.23 16.04 -5.32
C LEU A 321 6.63 15.46 -5.20
N VAL A 322 7.55 16.28 -4.71
CA VAL A 322 8.91 15.85 -4.34
C VAL A 322 9.00 15.65 -2.83
N ILE A 323 9.43 14.47 -2.43
CA ILE A 323 9.77 14.14 -1.03
C ILE A 323 11.30 14.06 -0.93
N PRO A 324 11.95 15.02 -0.25
CA PRO A 324 13.40 15.01 -0.07
C PRO A 324 13.90 13.74 0.61
N ALA A 325 15.19 13.45 0.42
CA ALA A 325 15.88 12.32 1.02
C ALA A 325 15.63 12.23 2.53
N SER A 326 15.33 11.02 3.02
CA SER A 326 15.18 10.73 4.45
C SER A 326 14.16 11.62 5.19
N THR A 327 13.13 12.13 4.49
CA THR A 327 12.08 12.97 5.09
C THR A 327 10.73 12.27 5.13
N THR A 328 9.88 12.71 6.06
CA THR A 328 8.49 12.26 6.19
C THR A 328 7.55 13.43 5.98
N TYR A 329 6.59 13.26 5.07
CA TYR A 329 5.51 14.21 4.83
C TYR A 329 4.20 13.69 5.42
N THR A 330 3.42 14.59 6.01
CA THR A 330 2.06 14.29 6.44
C THR A 330 1.09 14.49 5.28
N VAL A 331 0.23 13.50 5.02
CA VAL A 331 -0.96 13.72 4.19
C VAL A 331 -1.99 14.43 5.05
N ASN A 332 -2.22 15.71 4.78
CA ASN A 332 -3.20 16.48 5.53
C ASN A 332 -4.61 15.97 5.26
N TYR A 333 -4.94 15.77 3.98
CA TYR A 333 -6.19 15.14 3.57
C TYR A 333 -6.18 14.68 2.10
N PHE A 334 -6.91 13.60 1.83
CA PHE A 334 -7.59 13.36 0.56
C PHE A 334 -9.05 13.80 0.70
N ARG A 335 -9.49 14.80 -0.06
CA ARG A 335 -10.84 15.36 0.03
C ARG A 335 -11.73 14.90 -1.11
N PHE A 336 -12.92 14.42 -0.78
CA PHE A 336 -13.90 13.92 -1.73
C PHE A 336 -15.10 14.86 -1.89
N SER A 337 -15.82 14.74 -3.01
CA SER A 337 -16.98 15.59 -3.34
C SER A 337 -18.17 15.44 -2.39
N ALA A 338 -18.29 14.32 -1.71
CA ALA A 338 -19.31 14.07 -0.68
C ALA A 338 -18.81 13.01 0.31
N GLU A 339 -19.66 12.65 1.27
CA GLU A 339 -19.38 11.66 2.30
C GLU A 339 -18.92 10.32 1.71
N MET A 340 -17.91 9.74 2.38
CA MET A 340 -17.20 8.53 2.02
C MET A 340 -17.31 7.42 3.06
N LEU A 341 -18.31 7.50 3.95
CA LEU A 341 -18.59 6.46 4.94
C LEU A 341 -18.79 5.10 4.26
N GLY A 342 -18.32 4.04 4.92
CA GLY A 342 -18.40 2.65 4.47
C GLY A 342 -17.46 2.26 3.34
N ARG A 343 -16.44 3.07 3.02
CA ARG A 343 -15.49 2.79 1.94
C ARG A 343 -14.11 2.43 2.45
N ASN A 344 -13.53 1.44 1.79
CA ASN A 344 -12.10 1.13 1.87
C ASN A 344 -11.39 1.61 0.61
N TYR A 345 -10.09 1.88 0.71
CA TYR A 345 -9.32 2.59 -0.31
C TYR A 345 -8.08 1.82 -0.71
N THR A 346 -7.73 1.94 -1.98
CA THR A 346 -6.42 1.58 -2.51
C THR A 346 -5.82 2.81 -3.16
N PHE A 347 -4.61 3.15 -2.75
CA PHE A 347 -3.81 4.22 -3.35
C PHE A 347 -2.70 3.57 -4.17
N LEU A 348 -2.65 3.89 -5.46
CA LEU A 348 -1.52 3.58 -6.33
C LEU A 348 -0.70 4.86 -6.48
N TRP A 349 0.56 4.80 -6.06
CA TRP A 349 1.52 5.90 -6.12
C TRP A 349 2.41 5.70 -7.34
N GLU A 350 2.47 6.71 -8.20
CA GLU A 350 3.14 6.66 -9.49
C GLU A 350 4.30 7.67 -9.49
N PHE A 351 5.49 7.21 -9.87
CA PHE A 351 6.73 7.97 -9.77
C PHE A 351 7.30 8.35 -11.13
N ALA A 352 8.19 9.35 -11.12
CA ALA A 352 8.81 9.89 -12.33
C ALA A 352 9.70 8.88 -13.10
N ASP A 353 10.19 7.84 -12.43
CA ASP A 353 10.93 6.72 -13.05
C ASP A 353 10.01 5.62 -13.61
N SER A 354 8.69 5.85 -13.63
CA SER A 354 7.64 4.90 -14.03
C SER A 354 7.45 3.70 -13.08
N THR A 355 8.14 3.66 -11.94
CA THR A 355 7.85 2.67 -10.89
C THR A 355 6.54 3.02 -10.20
N THR A 356 5.90 2.00 -9.59
CA THR A 356 4.65 2.19 -8.85
C THR A 356 4.65 1.35 -7.58
N THR A 357 3.98 1.84 -6.53
CA THR A 357 3.68 1.05 -5.34
C THR A 357 2.25 1.31 -4.89
N ASN A 358 1.65 0.37 -4.17
CA ASN A 358 0.29 0.54 -3.68
C ASN A 358 0.20 0.49 -2.15
N THR A 359 -0.87 1.07 -1.62
CA THR A 359 -1.20 1.04 -0.20
C THR A 359 -2.70 0.86 -0.04
N THR A 360 -3.11 -0.08 0.79
CA THR A 360 -4.51 -0.25 1.16
C THR A 360 -4.81 0.46 2.47
N LEU A 361 -6.03 0.98 2.56
CA LEU A 361 -6.59 1.58 3.75
C LEU A 361 -7.98 0.99 3.99
N ASP A 362 -8.05 0.04 4.91
CA ASP A 362 -9.28 -0.61 5.32
C ASP A 362 -9.81 0.07 6.60
N LEU A 363 -10.70 1.06 6.42
CA LEU A 363 -11.35 1.75 7.54
C LEU A 363 -12.55 0.96 8.07
N PHE A 364 -13.16 0.15 7.22
CA PHE A 364 -14.37 -0.59 7.54
C PHE A 364 -14.12 -2.09 7.49
N SER A 365 -14.68 -2.80 8.47
CA SER A 365 -14.61 -4.27 8.49
C SER A 365 -15.33 -4.86 7.29
N SER A 366 -14.81 -5.97 6.78
CA SER A 366 -15.62 -6.88 5.96
C SER A 366 -16.60 -7.64 6.85
N ASN A 367 -17.78 -7.95 6.31
CA ASN A 367 -18.83 -8.69 7.01
C ASN A 367 -19.28 -8.06 8.35
N GLN A 368 -19.64 -6.78 8.31
CA GLN A 368 -19.98 -5.96 9.47
C GLN A 368 -21.10 -6.56 10.34
N GLY A 369 -22.07 -7.25 9.72
CA GLY A 369 -23.15 -7.91 10.46
C GLY A 369 -22.69 -8.98 11.45
N SER A 370 -21.52 -9.60 11.24
CA SER A 370 -21.02 -10.68 12.11
C SER A 370 -20.52 -10.21 13.48
N CYS A 371 -20.10 -8.95 13.58
CA CYS A 371 -19.58 -8.33 14.80
C CYS A 371 -20.46 -7.17 15.28
N PHE A 372 -21.67 -7.05 14.73
CA PHE A 372 -22.71 -6.19 15.28
C PHE A 372 -23.35 -6.83 16.51
N THR A 373 -23.61 -6.01 17.52
CA THR A 373 -24.35 -6.45 18.71
C THR A 373 -25.58 -5.58 18.94
N LEU A 374 -26.70 -6.24 19.24
CA LEU A 374 -27.94 -5.62 19.68
C LEU A 374 -28.20 -6.03 21.13
N ASN A 375 -28.28 -5.06 22.04
CA ASN A 375 -28.75 -5.30 23.39
C ASN A 375 -30.19 -4.80 23.55
N LYS A 376 -31.08 -5.75 23.86
CA LYS A 376 -32.53 -5.57 24.03
C LYS A 376 -33.03 -5.85 25.45
N SER A 377 -32.13 -5.97 26.43
CA SER A 377 -32.51 -6.33 27.83
C SER A 377 -33.38 -5.27 28.51
N ALA A 378 -33.24 -4.01 28.11
CA ALA A 378 -34.03 -2.88 28.60
C ALA A 378 -35.13 -2.45 27.60
N ALA A 379 -35.43 -3.29 26.59
CA ALA A 379 -36.44 -2.96 25.60
C ALA A 379 -37.83 -2.90 26.25
N VAL A 380 -38.56 -1.80 26.02
CA VAL A 380 -39.90 -1.59 26.57
C VAL A 380 -40.80 -0.88 25.55
N VAL A 381 -42.12 -1.00 25.74
CA VAL A 381 -43.09 -0.14 25.07
C VAL A 381 -43.19 1.18 25.83
N GLY A 382 -43.20 2.28 25.10
CA GLY A 382 -43.31 3.62 25.66
C GLY A 382 -43.81 4.66 24.67
N GLY A 383 -43.52 5.92 25.01
CA GLY A 383 -43.94 7.09 24.25
C GLY A 383 -45.42 7.41 24.39
N THR A 384 -45.84 8.53 23.79
CA THR A 384 -47.24 8.96 23.80
C THR A 384 -48.12 7.89 23.15
N SER A 385 -49.14 7.43 23.89
CA SER A 385 -50.06 6.38 23.45
C SER A 385 -49.38 5.03 23.15
N ASN A 386 -48.25 4.71 23.80
CA ASN A 386 -47.56 3.42 23.72
C ASN A 386 -47.13 3.04 22.29
N ARG A 387 -46.72 4.02 21.48
CA ARG A 387 -46.38 3.82 20.06
C ARG A 387 -44.91 3.54 19.79
N GLU A 388 -44.09 3.42 20.81
CA GLU A 388 -42.63 3.33 20.66
C GLU A 388 -42.09 2.06 21.29
N ILE A 389 -41.11 1.44 20.64
CA ILE A 389 -40.18 0.49 21.27
C ILE A 389 -38.90 1.27 21.56
N GLN A 390 -38.45 1.27 22.80
CA GLN A 390 -37.30 2.05 23.28
C GLN A 390 -36.42 1.20 24.21
N GLY A 391 -35.24 1.72 24.59
CA GLY A 391 -34.36 1.06 25.56
C GLY A 391 -33.42 0.00 24.98
N MET A 392 -33.31 -0.08 23.65
CA MET A 392 -32.31 -0.92 22.98
C MET A 392 -31.02 -0.14 22.73
N THR A 393 -29.90 -0.85 22.66
CA THR A 393 -28.61 -0.28 22.26
C THR A 393 -27.92 -1.15 21.22
N ILE A 394 -27.08 -0.53 20.38
CA ILE A 394 -26.31 -1.17 19.32
C ILE A 394 -24.83 -0.84 19.51
N GLN A 395 -23.95 -1.79 19.20
CA GLN A 395 -22.52 -1.58 19.34
C GLN A 395 -21.72 -2.33 18.27
N ASN A 396 -20.64 -1.70 17.85
CA ASN A 396 -19.61 -2.29 17.00
C ASN A 396 -18.63 -3.10 17.86
N ALA A 397 -18.51 -4.41 17.59
CA ALA A 397 -17.49 -5.28 18.18
C ALA A 397 -16.44 -5.74 17.15
N CYS A 398 -16.44 -5.15 15.96
CA CYS A 398 -15.43 -5.37 14.93
C CYS A 398 -14.14 -4.62 15.28
N SER A 399 -12.99 -5.05 14.75
CA SER A 399 -11.69 -4.37 14.91
C SER A 399 -11.49 -3.19 13.94
N ALA A 400 -12.57 -2.74 13.32
CA ALA A 400 -12.63 -1.67 12.33
C ALA A 400 -14.03 -1.08 12.36
N ASP A 401 -14.23 0.07 11.72
CA ASP A 401 -15.51 0.77 11.80
C ASP A 401 -16.61 0.03 11.03
N MET A 402 -17.86 0.38 11.35
CA MET A 402 -19.04 -0.10 10.62
C MET A 402 -20.02 1.01 10.29
N GLY A 403 -20.76 0.82 9.19
CA GLY A 403 -21.78 1.72 8.70
C GLY A 403 -23.11 1.01 8.57
N LEU A 404 -24.13 1.48 9.26
CA LEU A 404 -25.49 0.97 9.20
C LEU A 404 -26.34 1.89 8.31
N THR A 405 -26.91 1.32 7.25
CA THR A 405 -27.64 2.03 6.19
C THR A 405 -29.16 1.97 6.35
N GLY A 406 -29.66 1.03 7.16
CA GLY A 406 -31.09 0.94 7.39
C GLY A 406 -31.50 -0.13 8.38
N LEU A 407 -32.79 -0.14 8.66
CA LEU A 407 -33.43 -1.14 9.52
C LEU A 407 -34.75 -1.58 8.89
N THR A 408 -34.89 -2.87 8.65
CA THR A 408 -36.17 -3.48 8.32
C THR A 408 -36.82 -3.99 9.61
N VAL A 409 -38.05 -3.58 9.86
CA VAL A 409 -38.86 -4.07 10.98
C VAL A 409 -40.02 -4.86 10.42
N SER A 410 -40.19 -6.11 10.86
CA SER A 410 -41.32 -6.95 10.45
C SER A 410 -42.08 -7.53 11.64
N TRP A 411 -43.38 -7.69 11.45
CA TRP A 411 -44.36 -8.24 12.38
C TRP A 411 -45.48 -8.93 11.60
N THR A 412 -46.25 -9.78 12.27
CA THR A 412 -47.41 -10.48 11.69
C THR A 412 -48.72 -10.02 12.33
N GLY A 413 -49.86 -10.27 11.67
CA GLY A 413 -51.20 -10.03 12.25
C GLY A 413 -51.70 -8.58 12.25
N GLU A 414 -50.88 -7.59 11.88
CA GLU A 414 -51.26 -6.17 11.93
C GLU A 414 -50.93 -5.40 10.64
N ALA A 415 -51.73 -5.62 9.60
CA ALA A 415 -51.51 -5.06 8.27
C ALA A 415 -51.59 -3.52 8.20
N GLY A 416 -52.26 -2.86 9.14
CA GLY A 416 -52.39 -1.40 9.21
C GLY A 416 -51.25 -0.68 9.95
N ARG A 417 -50.41 -1.41 10.69
CA ARG A 417 -49.27 -0.83 11.40
C ARG A 417 -48.21 -0.35 10.39
N ARG A 418 -47.51 0.73 10.70
CA ARG A 418 -46.41 1.29 9.90
C ARG A 418 -45.30 1.77 10.83
N THR A 419 -44.06 1.51 10.46
CA THR A 419 -42.89 2.16 11.07
C THR A 419 -42.85 3.60 10.56
N ARG A 420 -42.79 4.56 11.49
CA ARG A 420 -42.86 5.99 11.19
C ARG A 420 -41.55 6.71 11.41
N VAL A 421 -40.90 6.46 12.54
CA VAL A 421 -39.66 7.15 12.90
C VAL A 421 -38.70 6.17 13.54
N ILE A 422 -37.43 6.23 13.14
CA ILE A 422 -36.34 5.53 13.82
C ILE A 422 -35.35 6.59 14.28
N ARG A 423 -35.10 6.65 15.59
CA ARG A 423 -34.15 7.58 16.19
C ARG A 423 -33.04 6.80 16.88
N ILE A 424 -31.80 7.04 16.47
CA ILE A 424 -30.59 6.39 16.98
C ILE A 424 -29.59 7.46 17.35
N ASN A 425 -29.04 7.36 18.56
CA ASN A 425 -28.07 8.29 19.12
C ASN A 425 -28.52 9.75 19.02
N ALA A 426 -29.76 9.99 19.45
CA ALA A 426 -30.46 11.27 19.40
C ALA A 426 -30.66 11.87 17.99
N VAL A 427 -30.35 11.15 16.91
CA VAL A 427 -30.55 11.60 15.52
C VAL A 427 -31.68 10.81 14.87
N THR A 428 -32.58 11.50 14.19
CA THR A 428 -33.64 10.87 13.39
C THR A 428 -33.01 10.29 12.12
N ARG A 429 -32.95 8.96 12.04
CA ARG A 429 -32.35 8.23 10.92
C ARG A 429 -33.35 7.97 9.81
N PHE A 430 -34.59 7.70 10.21
CA PHE A 430 -35.71 7.50 9.30
C PHE A 430 -36.92 8.30 9.77
N ASN A 431 -37.61 8.95 8.83
CA ASN A 431 -38.91 9.57 9.04
C ASN A 431 -39.78 9.34 7.79
N GLY A 432 -40.70 8.40 7.87
CA GLY A 432 -41.47 7.93 6.72
C GLY A 432 -42.66 7.08 7.13
N SER A 433 -43.02 6.10 6.30
CA SER A 433 -44.17 5.22 6.53
C SER A 433 -43.97 3.83 5.91
N SER A 434 -43.13 3.01 6.53
CA SER A 434 -42.81 1.67 6.03
C SER A 434 -43.80 0.62 6.53
N SER A 435 -44.26 -0.26 5.64
CA SER A 435 -44.98 -1.49 6.00
C SER A 435 -44.06 -2.52 6.66
N SER A 436 -44.66 -3.53 7.29
CA SER A 436 -43.95 -4.70 7.82
C SER A 436 -43.03 -5.30 6.76
N GLY A 437 -41.77 -5.52 7.10
CA GLY A 437 -40.79 -6.15 6.22
C GLY A 437 -40.23 -5.25 5.11
N THR A 438 -40.58 -3.96 5.09
CA THR A 438 -40.01 -2.98 4.18
C THR A 438 -38.82 -2.27 4.84
N LEU A 439 -37.71 -2.11 4.11
CA LEU A 439 -36.53 -1.40 4.57
C LEU A 439 -36.87 0.07 4.88
N SER A 440 -36.58 0.51 6.10
CA SER A 440 -36.47 1.92 6.44
C SER A 440 -35.03 2.37 6.19
N ASP A 441 -34.78 2.84 4.98
CA ASP A 441 -33.48 3.38 4.52
C ASP A 441 -33.16 4.69 5.23
N PHE A 442 -31.93 4.82 5.73
CA PHE A 442 -31.45 6.02 6.42
C PHE A 442 -30.93 7.09 5.46
N GLY A 443 -30.62 6.73 4.21
CA GLY A 443 -30.19 7.64 3.16
C GLY A 443 -28.93 8.41 3.53
N THR A 444 -29.03 9.74 3.69
CA THR A 444 -27.88 10.57 4.11
C THR A 444 -27.69 10.63 5.63
N ASN A 445 -28.46 9.86 6.39
CA ASN A 445 -28.41 9.83 7.85
C ASN A 445 -27.92 8.48 8.37
N ASP A 446 -27.06 7.78 7.62
CA ASP A 446 -26.47 6.51 8.04
C ASP A 446 -25.84 6.59 9.44
N VAL A 447 -25.80 5.46 10.15
CA VAL A 447 -25.20 5.38 11.48
C VAL A 447 -23.78 4.87 11.37
N TYR A 448 -22.84 5.70 11.83
CA TYR A 448 -21.45 5.33 12.01
C TYR A 448 -21.24 4.76 13.41
N LEU A 449 -20.70 3.55 13.50
CA LEU A 449 -20.29 2.95 14.76
C LEU A 449 -18.78 2.70 14.68
N GLN A 450 -18.01 3.53 15.38
CA GLN A 450 -16.55 3.44 15.39
C GLN A 450 -16.09 2.20 16.15
N ASP A 451 -14.94 1.65 15.76
CA ASP A 451 -14.22 0.68 16.58
C ASP A 451 -13.95 1.28 17.98
N GLY A 452 -14.11 0.44 19.01
CA GLY A 452 -13.95 0.82 20.41
C GLY A 452 -14.98 1.81 20.95
N SER A 453 -15.98 2.23 20.17
CA SER A 453 -16.99 3.18 20.64
C SER A 453 -17.97 2.57 21.64
N ALA A 454 -18.49 3.42 22.53
CA ALA A 454 -19.55 3.04 23.45
C ALA A 454 -20.84 2.68 22.69
N ALA A 455 -21.64 1.79 23.27
CA ALA A 455 -22.93 1.40 22.71
C ALA A 455 -23.83 2.63 22.46
N GLN A 456 -24.40 2.73 21.26
CA GLN A 456 -25.31 3.79 20.87
C GLN A 456 -26.75 3.38 21.16
N ALA A 457 -27.54 4.30 21.71
CA ALA A 457 -28.95 4.04 22.00
C ALA A 457 -29.81 4.06 20.73
N ILE A 458 -30.66 3.05 20.54
CA ILE A 458 -31.87 3.19 19.74
C ILE A 458 -32.88 3.88 20.64
N ASN A 459 -33.00 5.20 20.51
CA ASN A 459 -33.88 5.99 21.37
C ASN A 459 -35.33 5.51 21.24
N TYR A 460 -35.80 5.31 20.01
CA TYR A 460 -37.07 4.66 19.76
C TYR A 460 -37.22 4.20 18.30
N ILE A 461 -38.04 3.17 18.14
CA ILE A 461 -38.73 2.83 16.89
C ILE A 461 -40.21 3.17 17.10
N ARG A 462 -40.70 4.20 16.41
CA ARG A 462 -42.08 4.70 16.55
C ARG A 462 -42.98 4.15 15.44
N PHE A 463 -44.18 3.72 15.83
CA PHE A 463 -45.24 3.25 14.95
C PHE A 463 -46.40 4.26 14.84
N ASN A 464 -47.25 4.09 13.83
CA ASN A 464 -48.49 4.88 13.71
C ASN A 464 -49.55 4.49 14.77
N ASN A 465 -49.56 3.23 15.19
CA ASN A 465 -50.48 2.67 16.16
C ASN A 465 -49.73 2.25 17.44
N ALA A 466 -50.47 2.10 18.55
CA ALA A 466 -49.91 1.57 19.80
C ALA A 466 -49.27 0.19 19.58
N VAL A 467 -48.17 -0.11 20.27
CA VAL A 467 -47.50 -1.40 20.27
C VAL A 467 -48.34 -2.41 21.03
N THR A 468 -48.71 -3.49 20.34
CA THR A 468 -49.42 -4.61 20.94
C THR A 468 -48.42 -5.43 21.74
N LEU A 469 -48.65 -5.53 23.05
CA LEU A 469 -47.83 -6.34 23.95
C LEU A 469 -47.91 -7.82 23.56
N GLY A 470 -46.78 -8.52 23.60
CA GLY A 470 -46.64 -9.91 23.15
C GLY A 470 -46.41 -10.08 21.65
N LEU A 471 -46.53 -9.01 20.84
CA LEU A 471 -46.18 -9.06 19.42
C LEU A 471 -44.65 -9.10 19.26
N THR A 472 -44.16 -10.04 18.46
CA THR A 472 -42.74 -10.15 18.09
C THR A 472 -42.43 -9.28 16.88
N PHE A 473 -41.39 -8.46 17.01
CA PHE A 473 -40.82 -7.66 15.94
C PHE A 473 -39.48 -8.25 15.53
N ASN A 474 -39.34 -8.68 14.27
CA ASN A 474 -38.04 -9.04 13.73
C ASN A 474 -37.36 -7.77 13.19
N LEU A 475 -36.11 -7.58 13.59
CA LEU A 475 -35.26 -6.46 13.28
C LEU A 475 -34.14 -6.97 12.37
N VAL A 476 -34.06 -6.45 11.15
CA VAL A 476 -32.97 -6.73 10.21
C VAL A 476 -32.22 -5.44 9.93
N PHE A 477 -31.03 -5.34 10.50
CA PHE A 477 -30.09 -4.24 10.32
C PHE A 477 -29.31 -4.45 9.02
N SER A 478 -29.27 -3.44 8.16
CA SER A 478 -28.56 -3.47 6.87
C SER A 478 -27.28 -2.65 6.96
N PHE A 479 -26.16 -3.24 6.55
CA PHE A 479 -24.85 -2.61 6.59
C PHE A 479 -24.40 -2.13 5.21
N ILE A 480 -23.44 -1.22 5.20
CA ILE A 480 -22.92 -0.60 3.97
C ILE A 480 -22.14 -1.58 3.09
N ASP A 481 -21.62 -2.67 3.66
CA ASP A 481 -20.98 -3.77 2.92
C ASP A 481 -22.00 -4.75 2.30
N GLY A 482 -23.30 -4.47 2.46
CA GLY A 482 -24.39 -5.32 1.96
C GLY A 482 -24.75 -6.49 2.88
N THR A 483 -24.01 -6.70 3.97
CA THR A 483 -24.37 -7.73 4.96
C THR A 483 -25.54 -7.28 5.83
N THR A 484 -26.11 -8.23 6.57
CA THR A 484 -27.24 -7.95 7.48
C THR A 484 -27.05 -8.65 8.82
N TYR A 485 -27.64 -8.07 9.86
CA TYR A 485 -27.79 -8.70 11.17
C TYR A 485 -29.27 -8.80 11.49
N SER A 486 -29.72 -9.97 11.93
CA SER A 486 -31.12 -10.23 12.24
C SER A 486 -31.28 -10.68 13.68
N ASP A 487 -32.21 -10.05 14.39
CA ASP A 487 -32.65 -10.49 15.71
C ASP A 487 -34.14 -10.15 15.88
N SER A 488 -34.79 -10.63 16.93
CA SER A 488 -36.17 -10.30 17.24
C SER A 488 -36.33 -9.75 18.65
N VAL A 489 -37.33 -8.90 18.82
CA VAL A 489 -37.72 -8.35 20.11
C VAL A 489 -39.21 -8.59 20.33
N THR A 490 -39.54 -9.21 21.46
CA THR A 490 -40.91 -9.38 21.93
C THR A 490 -41.04 -8.62 23.24
N ILE A 491 -41.90 -7.60 23.27
CA ILE A 491 -42.18 -6.87 24.50
C ILE A 491 -43.41 -7.49 25.15
N ASN A 492 -43.20 -8.27 26.21
CA ASN A 492 -44.28 -8.84 26.98
C ASN A 492 -44.90 -7.80 27.92
N ALA A 493 -46.16 -8.00 28.25
CA ALA A 493 -46.84 -7.19 29.24
C ALA A 493 -46.18 -7.34 30.62
N MET A 494 -45.93 -6.23 31.31
CA MET A 494 -45.43 -6.18 32.69
C MET A 494 -46.34 -6.97 33.63
N SER A 495 -47.65 -7.00 33.35
CA SER A 495 -48.62 -7.85 34.06
C SER A 495 -48.27 -9.33 34.07
N ASN A 496 -47.55 -9.84 33.07
CA ASN A 496 -47.18 -11.26 32.98
C ASN A 496 -46.11 -11.64 34.01
N SER A 497 -45.31 -10.66 34.44
CA SER A 497 -44.26 -10.82 35.44
C SER A 497 -44.68 -10.31 36.82
N PHE A 498 -45.93 -9.86 36.98
CA PHE A 498 -46.44 -9.36 38.24
C PHE A 498 -47.22 -10.46 38.97
N SER A 499 -46.91 -10.64 40.25
CA SER A 499 -47.74 -11.45 41.13
C SER A 499 -48.07 -10.71 42.42
N TYR A 500 -49.15 -11.11 43.07
CA TYR A 500 -49.61 -10.53 44.33
C TYR A 500 -49.97 -11.65 45.31
N SER A 501 -49.90 -11.35 46.61
CA SER A 501 -50.45 -12.20 47.65
C SER A 501 -51.32 -11.39 48.60
N THR A 502 -52.50 -11.94 48.89
CA THR A 502 -53.45 -11.39 49.87
C THR A 502 -53.66 -12.36 51.03
N THR A 503 -52.85 -13.43 51.13
CA THR A 503 -52.99 -14.48 52.15
C THR A 503 -52.78 -13.95 53.57
N ALA A 504 -51.90 -12.97 53.74
CA ALA A 504 -51.64 -12.31 55.02
C ALA A 504 -52.46 -11.02 55.19
N ALA A 505 -53.39 -10.73 54.28
CA ALA A 505 -54.14 -9.50 54.33
C ALA A 505 -55.02 -9.44 55.59
N GLN A 506 -55.06 -8.28 56.24
CA GLN A 506 -55.90 -8.02 57.42
C GLN A 506 -56.35 -6.56 57.47
N ILE A 507 -57.42 -6.28 58.20
CA ILE A 507 -57.84 -4.91 58.55
C ILE A 507 -57.26 -4.56 59.91
N GLY A 508 -56.58 -3.43 60.04
CA GLY A 508 -56.04 -2.99 61.32
C GLY A 508 -55.71 -1.50 61.34
N GLY A 509 -54.69 -1.14 62.11
CA GLY A 509 -54.41 0.26 62.45
C GLY A 509 -55.39 0.80 63.48
N THR A 510 -55.13 2.00 64.02
CA THR A 510 -56.01 2.58 65.04
C THR A 510 -57.39 2.88 64.46
N GLY A 511 -58.40 2.09 64.85
CA GLY A 511 -59.78 2.19 64.39
C GLY A 511 -60.10 1.42 63.11
N ASP A 512 -59.33 0.36 62.81
CA ASP A 512 -59.59 -0.59 61.71
C ASP A 512 -59.66 0.09 60.33
N VAL A 513 -58.80 1.08 60.16
CA VAL A 513 -58.78 1.99 59.02
C VAL A 513 -57.78 1.59 57.93
N ASP A 514 -56.92 0.60 58.17
CA ASP A 514 -55.84 0.22 57.26
C ASP A 514 -56.04 -1.20 56.73
N LEU A 515 -55.97 -1.37 55.40
CA LEU A 515 -55.74 -2.68 54.80
C LEU A 515 -54.23 -2.94 54.78
N LEU A 516 -53.82 -4.02 55.45
CA LEU A 516 -52.43 -4.41 55.68
C LEU A 516 -52.15 -5.78 55.03
N GLY A 517 -50.87 -6.17 54.96
CA GLY A 517 -50.47 -7.56 54.65
C GLY A 517 -50.65 -8.00 53.20
N VAL A 518 -50.82 -7.06 52.27
CA VAL A 518 -50.79 -7.33 50.83
C VAL A 518 -49.37 -7.19 50.33
N THR A 519 -48.88 -8.18 49.59
CA THR A 519 -47.54 -8.12 48.96
C THR A 519 -47.67 -8.15 47.45
N ILE A 520 -46.78 -7.45 46.76
CA ILE A 520 -46.68 -7.43 45.31
C ILE A 520 -45.25 -7.78 44.90
N SER A 521 -45.06 -8.55 43.83
CA SER A 521 -43.73 -8.99 43.42
C SER A 521 -43.57 -9.02 41.91
N ASN A 522 -42.32 -8.86 41.49
CA ASN A 522 -41.88 -9.04 40.13
C ASN A 522 -41.18 -10.38 39.98
N THR A 523 -41.83 -11.33 39.33
CA THR A 523 -41.30 -12.67 39.04
C THR A 523 -40.49 -12.72 37.74
N GLY A 524 -40.40 -11.61 37.01
CA GLY A 524 -39.67 -11.50 35.75
C GLY A 524 -38.20 -11.08 35.91
N SER A 525 -37.52 -11.00 34.77
CA SER A 525 -36.10 -10.64 34.65
C SER A 525 -35.82 -9.14 34.41
N SER A 526 -36.85 -8.33 34.21
CA SER A 526 -36.78 -6.89 34.00
C SER A 526 -37.68 -6.15 34.99
N SER A 527 -37.35 -4.90 35.34
CA SER A 527 -38.17 -4.09 36.25
C SER A 527 -39.58 -3.87 35.69
N ILE A 528 -40.59 -3.91 36.56
CA ILE A 528 -41.97 -3.54 36.24
C ILE A 528 -42.34 -2.27 37.01
N THR A 529 -43.20 -1.42 36.44
CA THR A 529 -43.58 -0.16 37.08
C THR A 529 -45.08 -0.05 37.17
N VAL A 530 -45.61 0.02 38.40
CA VAL A 530 -47.02 0.31 38.67
C VAL A 530 -47.20 1.83 38.64
N SER A 531 -48.09 2.32 37.77
CA SER A 531 -48.33 3.76 37.61
C SER A 531 -49.64 4.21 38.24
N THR A 532 -50.67 3.37 38.19
CA THR A 532 -51.95 3.67 38.81
C THR A 532 -52.53 2.45 39.49
N MET A 533 -53.34 2.69 40.52
CA MET A 533 -54.08 1.65 41.22
C MET A 533 -55.57 1.96 41.22
N VAL A 534 -56.41 0.93 41.18
CA VAL A 534 -57.83 1.05 41.49
C VAL A 534 -58.10 0.19 42.70
N VAL A 535 -58.61 0.81 43.76
CA VAL A 535 -58.97 0.13 45.00
C VAL A 535 -60.49 0.11 45.07
N THR A 536 -61.07 -1.09 45.10
CA THR A 536 -62.51 -1.29 45.17
C THR A 536 -62.84 -2.06 46.44
N TRP A 537 -63.86 -1.62 47.16
CA TRP A 537 -64.40 -2.30 48.34
C TRP A 537 -65.92 -2.26 48.41
N THR A 538 -66.52 -3.21 49.13
CA THR A 538 -67.97 -3.30 49.33
C THR A 538 -68.50 -2.27 50.34
N GLY A 539 -69.75 -1.83 50.17
CA GLY A 539 -70.43 -0.88 51.07
C GLY A 539 -69.84 0.54 51.11
N GLY A 540 -69.15 0.98 50.05
CA GLY A 540 -68.24 2.13 50.03
C GLY A 540 -68.83 3.55 50.00
N GLY A 541 -70.11 3.76 50.35
CA GLY A 541 -70.78 5.06 50.18
C GLY A 541 -70.08 6.23 50.90
N SER A 542 -69.63 6.03 52.14
CA SER A 542 -68.99 7.07 52.98
C SER A 542 -67.49 6.89 53.19
N ARG A 543 -66.94 5.70 52.89
CA ARG A 543 -65.51 5.40 53.08
C ARG A 543 -64.69 5.94 51.90
N ARG A 544 -63.46 6.35 52.15
CA ARG A 544 -62.57 6.97 51.17
C ARG A 544 -61.13 6.53 51.41
N VAL A 545 -60.39 6.20 50.35
CA VAL A 545 -58.94 6.00 50.45
C VAL A 545 -58.29 7.35 50.74
N ARG A 546 -57.38 7.36 51.71
CA ARG A 546 -56.62 8.54 52.15
C ARG A 546 -55.15 8.45 51.81
N ASN A 547 -54.53 7.28 51.99
CA ASN A 547 -53.12 7.08 51.69
C ASN A 547 -52.87 5.65 51.21
N ILE A 548 -51.87 5.49 50.35
CA ILE A 548 -51.30 4.19 49.99
C ILE A 548 -49.81 4.27 50.25
N SER A 549 -49.29 3.29 51.00
CA SER A 549 -47.86 3.11 51.18
C SER A 549 -47.40 1.79 50.62
N ILE A 550 -46.33 1.82 49.84
CA ILE A 550 -45.67 0.65 49.25
C ILE A 550 -44.17 0.74 49.58
N ASN A 551 -43.61 -0.37 50.06
CA ASN A 551 -42.21 -0.51 50.44
C ASN A 551 -41.69 0.65 51.35
N GLY A 552 -42.49 1.02 52.34
CA GLY A 552 -42.22 2.06 53.34
C GLY A 552 -42.47 3.50 52.86
N THR A 553 -42.81 3.71 51.59
CA THR A 553 -42.99 5.05 51.01
C THR A 553 -44.46 5.32 50.75
N VAL A 554 -44.96 6.53 51.01
CA VAL A 554 -46.32 6.94 50.64
C VAL A 554 -46.33 7.28 49.15
N VAL A 555 -46.93 6.42 48.34
CA VAL A 555 -47.01 6.56 46.87
C VAL A 555 -48.27 7.29 46.43
N TRP A 556 -49.25 7.46 47.32
CA TRP A 556 -50.45 8.21 47.03
C TRP A 556 -51.07 8.78 48.31
N SER A 557 -51.61 10.00 48.22
CA SER A 557 -52.41 10.62 49.26
C SER A 557 -53.57 11.42 48.65
N GLY A 558 -54.74 11.38 49.26
CA GLY A 558 -55.89 12.12 48.77
C GLY A 558 -57.20 11.80 49.48
N ASN A 559 -58.28 11.81 48.71
CA ASN A 559 -59.62 11.49 49.19
C ASN A 559 -60.46 10.89 48.06
N SER A 560 -60.39 9.57 47.90
CA SER A 560 -60.97 8.91 46.72
C SER A 560 -62.03 7.87 47.06
N THR A 561 -63.05 7.78 46.22
CA THR A 561 -64.13 6.79 46.33
C THR A 561 -63.70 5.41 45.85
N SER A 562 -64.46 4.38 46.22
CA SER A 562 -64.30 3.01 45.73
C SER A 562 -64.33 2.96 44.21
N GLY A 563 -63.38 2.26 43.59
CA GLY A 563 -63.31 2.06 42.14
C GLY A 563 -62.71 3.20 41.33
N ALA A 564 -62.29 4.31 41.97
CA ALA A 564 -61.62 5.40 41.29
C ALA A 564 -60.15 5.04 40.96
N THR A 565 -59.66 5.49 39.80
CA THR A 565 -58.25 5.36 39.42
C THR A 565 -57.40 6.35 40.21
N LEU A 566 -56.44 5.82 40.95
CA LEU A 566 -55.49 6.56 41.78
C LEU A 566 -54.17 6.66 41.02
N ASN A 567 -53.78 7.87 40.62
CA ASN A 567 -52.48 8.12 39.99
C ASN A 567 -51.40 8.15 41.08
N ILE A 568 -50.69 7.05 41.25
CA ILE A 568 -49.68 6.92 42.29
C ILE A 568 -48.34 7.50 41.80
N THR A 569 -47.41 7.76 42.70
CA THR A 569 -46.00 7.89 42.31
C THR A 569 -45.55 6.54 41.75
N ASP A 570 -45.09 6.55 40.49
CA ASP A 570 -44.63 5.37 39.77
C ASP A 570 -43.72 4.51 40.65
N THR A 571 -44.15 3.28 40.89
CA THR A 571 -43.45 2.36 41.79
C THR A 571 -42.78 1.28 40.95
N ALA A 572 -41.45 1.40 40.79
CA ALA A 572 -40.63 0.42 40.09
C ALA A 572 -40.24 -0.74 41.02
N ILE A 573 -40.61 -1.96 40.63
CA ILE A 573 -40.26 -3.20 41.32
C ILE A 573 -39.19 -3.90 40.47
N SER A 574 -37.94 -3.91 40.97
CA SER A 574 -36.82 -4.56 40.29
C SER A 574 -37.05 -6.06 40.14
N ALA A 575 -36.31 -6.69 39.21
CA ALA A 575 -36.41 -8.12 38.95
C ALA A 575 -36.23 -8.95 40.24
N ALA A 576 -37.06 -9.99 40.40
CA ALA A 576 -37.06 -10.88 41.56
C ALA A 576 -37.23 -10.20 42.94
N GLN A 577 -37.82 -9.00 43.00
CA GLN A 577 -38.13 -8.29 44.24
C GLN A 577 -39.60 -8.43 44.62
N THR A 578 -39.86 -8.41 45.93
CA THR A 578 -41.19 -8.36 46.53
C THR A 578 -41.29 -7.12 47.41
N PHE A 579 -42.34 -6.33 47.23
CA PHE A 579 -42.67 -5.17 48.05
C PHE A 579 -43.93 -5.43 48.86
N ASP A 580 -43.91 -4.94 50.10
CA ASP A 580 -45.12 -4.86 50.92
C ASP A 580 -45.93 -3.63 50.52
N ILE A 581 -47.24 -3.78 50.39
CA ILE A 581 -48.16 -2.65 50.54
C ILE A 581 -48.35 -2.47 52.05
N ASN A 582 -47.56 -1.57 52.63
CA ASN A 582 -47.52 -1.37 54.08
C ASN A 582 -48.90 -1.03 54.63
N TYR A 583 -49.64 -0.19 53.92
CA TYR A 583 -51.05 0.05 54.18
C TYR A 583 -51.77 0.68 52.98
N ILE A 584 -53.05 0.36 52.85
CA ILE A 584 -54.03 1.21 52.17
C ILE A 584 -54.94 1.78 53.25
N ARG A 585 -54.81 3.08 53.53
CA ARG A 585 -55.52 3.76 54.62
C ARG A 585 -56.82 4.35 54.15
N PHE A 586 -57.86 4.20 54.96
CA PHE A 586 -59.20 4.73 54.74
C PHE A 586 -59.56 5.80 55.77
N ASN A 587 -60.62 6.56 55.51
CA ASN A 587 -61.12 7.60 56.43
C ASN A 587 -61.97 7.05 57.59
N GLY A 588 -62.01 5.74 57.78
CA GLY A 588 -62.63 5.08 58.91
C GLY A 588 -62.67 3.56 58.72
N ASP A 589 -63.02 2.85 59.78
CA ASP A 589 -63.35 1.40 59.86
C ASP A 589 -63.76 0.71 58.54
N MET A 590 -63.00 -0.33 58.22
CA MET A 590 -63.11 -1.18 57.05
C MET A 590 -63.34 -2.66 57.38
N SER A 591 -63.67 -2.99 58.64
CA SER A 591 -63.99 -4.36 59.06
C SER A 591 -65.12 -4.95 58.23
N THR A 592 -65.05 -6.25 58.00
CA THR A 592 -66.01 -7.05 57.20
C THR A 592 -66.10 -6.71 55.71
N ARG A 593 -65.32 -5.74 55.22
CA ARG A 593 -65.35 -5.36 53.79
C ARG A 593 -64.54 -6.32 52.94
N SER A 594 -65.05 -6.56 51.74
CA SER A 594 -64.30 -7.26 50.69
C SER A 594 -63.63 -6.26 49.76
N PHE A 595 -62.47 -6.62 49.22
CA PHE A 595 -61.60 -5.78 48.43
C PHE A 595 -61.23 -6.41 47.08
N THR A 596 -61.02 -5.56 46.10
CA THR A 596 -60.36 -5.88 44.83
C THR A 596 -59.38 -4.77 44.52
N LEU A 597 -58.14 -5.15 44.20
CA LEU A 597 -57.09 -4.21 43.82
C LEU A 597 -56.76 -4.44 42.34
N ARG A 598 -56.75 -3.38 41.55
CA ARG A 598 -56.23 -3.42 40.17
C ARG A 598 -54.97 -2.57 40.09
N PHE A 599 -53.89 -3.17 39.62
CA PHE A 599 -52.62 -2.53 39.37
C PHE A 599 -52.50 -2.31 37.87
N ASN A 600 -52.32 -1.06 37.45
CA ASN A 600 -52.05 -0.73 36.05
C ASN A 600 -50.58 -0.32 35.91
N PHE A 601 -49.94 -0.85 34.88
CA PHE A 601 -48.52 -0.66 34.63
C PHE A 601 -48.28 0.45 33.60
N THR A 602 -47.05 0.97 33.55
CA THR A 602 -46.65 2.00 32.58
C THR A 602 -46.75 1.54 31.12
N ASP A 603 -46.70 0.24 30.86
CA ASP A 603 -46.86 -0.32 29.51
C ASP A 603 -48.35 -0.46 29.08
N GLY A 604 -49.29 -0.08 29.95
CA GLY A 604 -50.73 -0.15 29.72
C GLY A 604 -51.37 -1.48 30.07
N SER A 605 -50.59 -2.49 30.47
CA SER A 605 -51.13 -3.75 31.01
C SER A 605 -51.70 -3.57 32.42
N SER A 606 -52.47 -4.54 32.91
CA SER A 606 -53.01 -4.49 34.27
C SER A 606 -53.29 -5.86 34.87
N VAL A 607 -53.13 -6.00 36.19
CA VAL A 607 -53.54 -7.18 36.96
C VAL A 607 -54.58 -6.78 37.97
N THR A 608 -55.65 -7.58 38.11
CA THR A 608 -56.68 -7.38 39.13
C THR A 608 -56.66 -8.57 40.09
N THR A 609 -56.70 -8.29 41.40
CA THR A 609 -56.78 -9.35 42.40
C THR A 609 -58.12 -10.07 42.34
N ALA A 610 -58.16 -11.32 42.80
CA ALA A 610 -59.43 -11.91 43.21
C ALA A 610 -60.08 -11.03 44.31
N SER A 611 -61.41 -11.11 44.48
CA SER A 611 -62.05 -10.49 45.64
C SER A 611 -61.64 -11.22 46.92
N PHE A 612 -61.23 -10.49 47.95
CA PHE A 612 -60.84 -11.06 49.24
C PHE A 612 -61.44 -10.25 50.40
N THR A 613 -61.77 -10.93 51.50
CA THR A 613 -62.27 -10.30 52.74
C THR A 613 -61.27 -10.58 53.84
N PRO A 614 -60.42 -9.60 54.19
CA PRO A 614 -59.45 -9.77 55.26
C PRO A 614 -60.14 -9.91 56.62
N PRO A 615 -59.63 -10.75 57.55
CA PRO A 615 -60.02 -10.70 58.95
C PRO A 615 -59.53 -9.40 59.60
N ASP A 616 -60.13 -9.05 60.73
CA ASP A 616 -59.60 -7.98 61.59
C ASP A 616 -58.31 -8.47 62.28
N ALA A 617 -57.34 -7.57 62.42
CA ALA A 617 -56.10 -7.82 63.12
C ALA A 617 -56.39 -8.07 64.61
N PRO A 618 -55.64 -8.98 65.27
CA PRO A 618 -55.84 -9.32 66.67
C PRO A 618 -55.56 -8.16 67.64
#